data_AF-A0A5E4KQN4-F1
#
_entry.id   AF-A0A5E4KQN4-F1
#
_cell.length_a   1.000
_cell.length_b   1.000
_cell.length_c   1.000
_cell.angle_alpha   90.00
_cell.angle_beta   90.00
_cell.angle_gamma   90.00
#
_symmetry.space_group_name_H-M   'P 1'
#
loop_
_entity.id
_entity.type
_entity.pdbx_description
1 polymer ?
#
loop_
_entity_poly.entity_id
_entity_poly.type
_entity_poly.pdbx_seq_one_letter_code
_entity_poly.pdbx_strand_id
1 'polypeptide(L)'
;MVLDLTMSMAILALLGALATIAGCIEDLESDVGSQSNPNSQVQLAPQMNLLHRIYNKAISGEPISNGLSAVTGGVVTTVLLNAKFYPLTAIVIGAFIAAIIYGIFATTSYAGRVASQSRFKQPLYMDIMRYTTPSIIGHDFIVCFCLVAIAYIQNVVLGYPFSIPFLALIWGISVGAIGSSVGDVHYGGEREFQNREFGCGLNTALSGRIVRRAESGLRNSLDNVWFCAKFGGPATGIALGLTVFFSSWPTTIWGYTWTAMIVGIIILAVMTIMNRLVEIQVKNAYGPYKIEKEEKEARA
;
A
#
# COMPACT_ATOMS: atom_id res chain seq x y z
N MET A 1 25.15 -7.28 20.22
CA MET A 1 25.28 -6.08 21.08
C MET A 1 24.12 -6.12 22.05
N VAL A 2 24.34 -6.12 23.36
CA VAL A 2 23.21 -5.98 24.30
C VAL A 2 22.89 -4.50 24.35
N LEU A 3 21.80 -4.10 23.71
CA LEU A 3 21.29 -2.74 23.80
C LEU A 3 20.73 -2.54 25.20
N ASP A 4 21.05 -1.41 25.85
CA ASP A 4 20.31 -1.02 27.06
C ASP A 4 18.82 -0.83 26.73
N LEU A 5 17.95 -0.95 27.73
CA LEU A 5 16.50 -0.81 27.59
C LEU A 5 16.14 0.51 26.88
N THR A 6 16.83 1.60 27.20
CA THR A 6 16.64 2.92 26.59
C THR A 6 16.87 2.88 25.08
N MET A 7 17.99 2.29 24.66
CA MET A 7 18.34 2.16 23.24
C MET A 7 17.41 1.19 22.51
N SER A 8 16.99 0.13 23.20
CA SER A 8 16.03 -0.84 22.67
C SER A 8 14.67 -0.20 22.40
N MET A 9 14.18 0.63 23.32
CA MET A 9 12.95 1.41 23.13
C MET A 9 13.10 2.47 22.03
N ALA A 10 14.26 3.12 21.94
CA ALA A 10 14.52 4.09 20.87
C ALA A 10 14.51 3.44 19.48
N ILE A 11 15.10 2.24 19.33
CA ILE A 11 15.06 1.47 18.08
C ILE A 11 13.62 1.05 17.76
N LEU A 12 12.87 0.58 18.74
CA LEU A 12 11.47 0.18 18.54
C LEU A 12 10.60 1.37 18.10
N ALA A 13 10.80 2.55 18.70
CA ALA A 13 10.12 3.78 18.31
C ALA A 13 10.50 4.20 16.88
N LEU A 14 11.79 4.11 16.52
CA LEU A 14 12.26 4.40 15.17
C LEU A 14 11.66 3.44 14.13
N LEU A 15 11.63 2.13 14.42
CA LEU A 15 11.00 1.13 13.56
C LEU A 15 9.52 1.43 13.35
N GLY A 16 8.78 1.75 14.42
CA GLY A 16 7.38 2.15 14.36
C GLY A 16 7.16 3.42 13.54
N ALA A 17 8.02 4.43 13.68
CA ALA A 17 7.93 5.67 12.91
C ALA A 17 8.20 5.44 11.41
N LEU A 18 9.25 4.69 11.06
CA LEU A 18 9.56 4.32 9.67
C LEU A 18 8.41 3.52 9.04
N ALA A 19 7.86 2.57 9.79
CA ALA A 19 6.73 1.75 9.36
C ALA A 19 5.46 2.59 9.14
N THR A 20 5.19 3.54 10.03
CA THR A 20 4.04 4.44 9.90
C THR A 20 4.15 5.32 8.66
N ILE A 21 5.34 5.88 8.40
CA ILE A 21 5.60 6.68 7.21
C ILE A 21 5.46 5.80 5.95
N ALA A 22 6.06 4.60 5.96
CA ALA A 22 5.98 3.68 4.82
C ALA A 22 4.54 3.33 4.47
N GLY A 23 3.72 2.96 5.46
CA GLY A 23 2.32 2.59 5.23
C GLY A 23 1.49 3.77 4.74
N CYS A 24 1.70 4.96 5.31
CA CYS A 24 0.99 6.16 4.86
C CYS A 24 1.34 6.52 3.42
N ILE A 25 2.61 6.50 3.06
CA ILE A 25 3.03 6.91 1.72
C ILE A 25 2.73 5.85 0.68
N GLU A 26 2.76 4.56 1.03
CA GLU A 26 2.39 3.48 0.12
C GLU A 26 0.94 3.57 -0.32
N ASP A 27 0.03 3.89 0.62
CA ASP A 27 -1.37 4.15 0.34
C ASP A 27 -1.51 5.27 -0.73
N LEU A 28 -0.86 6.41 -0.48
CA LEU A 28 -0.90 7.54 -1.39
C LEU A 28 -0.23 7.24 -2.73
N GLU A 29 0.80 6.40 -2.76
CA GLU A 29 1.44 5.91 -3.98
C GLU A 29 0.44 5.13 -4.84
N SER A 30 -0.23 4.15 -4.23
CA SER A 30 -1.23 3.34 -4.92
C SER A 30 -2.43 4.15 -5.38
N ASP A 31 -2.84 5.19 -4.64
CA ASP A 31 -3.86 6.14 -5.07
C ASP A 31 -3.47 6.89 -6.34
N VAL A 32 -2.25 7.44 -6.38
CA VAL A 32 -1.75 8.18 -7.56
C VAL A 32 -1.77 7.26 -8.78
N GLY A 33 -1.38 6.00 -8.59
CA GLY A 33 -1.29 5.04 -9.69
C GLY A 33 -2.52 4.20 -9.94
N SER A 34 -3.55 4.34 -9.12
CA SER A 34 -4.79 3.56 -9.16
C SER A 34 -4.54 2.05 -9.24
N GLN A 35 -3.74 1.54 -8.30
CA GLN A 35 -3.33 0.13 -8.24
C GLN A 35 -4.23 -0.72 -7.34
N SER A 36 -4.77 -0.17 -6.24
CA SER A 36 -5.63 -0.91 -5.32
C SER A 36 -7.05 -1.14 -5.81
N ASN A 37 -7.85 -1.93 -5.08
CA ASN A 37 -9.30 -1.95 -5.24
C ASN A 37 -9.92 -0.81 -4.39
N PRO A 38 -10.89 -0.01 -4.89
CA PRO A 38 -11.52 -0.07 -6.20
C PRO A 38 -10.84 0.76 -7.29
N ASN A 39 -9.76 1.48 -6.99
CA ASN A 39 -9.10 2.39 -7.93
C ASN A 39 -8.63 1.70 -9.23
N SER A 40 -8.24 0.43 -9.18
CA SER A 40 -7.87 -0.38 -10.33
C SER A 40 -9.04 -0.66 -11.27
N GLN A 41 -10.29 -0.59 -10.78
CA GLN A 41 -11.51 -0.78 -11.57
C GLN A 41 -11.73 0.32 -12.60
N VAL A 42 -11.00 1.45 -12.53
CA VAL A 42 -10.98 2.45 -13.61
C VAL A 42 -10.56 1.84 -14.95
N GLN A 43 -9.84 0.71 -14.95
CA GLN A 43 -9.49 -0.03 -16.16
C GLN A 43 -10.72 -0.50 -16.97
N LEU A 44 -11.87 -0.65 -16.32
CA LEU A 44 -13.11 -1.08 -16.97
C LEU A 44 -13.94 0.11 -17.46
N ALA A 45 -13.61 1.34 -17.04
CA ALA A 45 -14.38 2.53 -17.39
C ALA A 45 -14.50 2.76 -18.90
N PRO A 46 -13.44 2.58 -19.73
CA PRO A 46 -13.59 2.71 -21.18
C PRO A 46 -14.57 1.69 -21.79
N GLN A 47 -14.66 0.48 -21.24
CA GLN A 47 -15.60 -0.56 -21.69
C GLN A 47 -17.06 -0.14 -21.43
N MET A 48 -17.27 0.69 -20.41
CA MET A 48 -18.55 1.30 -20.06
C MET A 48 -18.78 2.65 -20.76
N ASN A 49 -17.99 2.98 -21.80
CA ASN A 49 -18.01 4.26 -22.51
C ASN A 49 -17.72 5.49 -21.64
N LEU A 50 -16.93 5.31 -20.57
CA LEU A 50 -16.50 6.36 -19.66
C LEU A 50 -15.01 6.63 -19.83
N LEU A 51 -14.67 7.45 -20.83
CA LEU A 51 -13.29 7.94 -21.01
C LEU A 51 -12.84 8.74 -19.80
N HIS A 52 -11.67 8.46 -19.23
CA HIS A 52 -11.23 9.01 -17.94
C HIS A 52 -9.78 9.52 -17.98
N ARG A 53 -9.40 10.35 -17.00
CA ARG A 53 -8.04 10.90 -16.85
C ARG A 53 -7.34 10.37 -15.59
N ILE A 54 -7.70 9.15 -15.20
CA ILE A 54 -7.11 8.43 -14.07
C ILE A 54 -5.89 7.64 -14.59
N TYR A 55 -4.75 7.81 -13.95
CA TYR A 55 -3.54 7.04 -14.23
C TYR A 55 -3.70 5.64 -13.65
N ASN A 56 -3.53 4.62 -14.48
CA ASN A 56 -3.67 3.23 -14.07
C ASN A 56 -2.36 2.49 -14.33
N LYS A 57 -1.63 2.22 -13.25
CA LYS A 57 -0.34 1.56 -13.25
C LYS A 57 -0.39 0.11 -12.81
N ALA A 58 -1.57 -0.51 -12.65
CA ALA A 58 -1.66 -1.82 -12.02
C ALA A 58 -0.86 -2.89 -12.79
N ILE A 59 0.41 -3.07 -12.44
CA ILE A 59 1.33 -4.05 -13.04
C ILE A 59 1.05 -5.42 -12.42
N SER A 60 0.87 -5.42 -11.10
CA SER A 60 0.53 -6.56 -10.24
C SER A 60 -0.27 -6.05 -9.03
N GLY A 61 -0.70 -6.93 -8.12
CA GLY A 61 -1.26 -6.47 -6.84
C GLY A 61 -0.25 -5.67 -6.02
N GLU A 62 -0.71 -4.75 -5.18
CA GLU A 62 0.14 -3.92 -4.31
C GLU A 62 1.19 -4.71 -3.53
N PRO A 63 0.88 -5.89 -2.92
CA PRO A 63 1.88 -6.62 -2.15
C PRO A 63 3.08 -7.03 -3.00
N ILE A 64 2.85 -7.48 -4.23
CA ILE A 64 3.92 -7.96 -5.12
C ILE A 64 4.72 -6.79 -5.69
N SER A 65 4.03 -5.68 -6.02
CA SER A 65 4.64 -4.46 -6.54
C SER A 65 5.60 -3.82 -5.52
N ASN A 66 5.11 -3.60 -4.29
CA ASN A 66 5.92 -3.08 -3.19
C ASN A 66 7.01 -4.08 -2.77
N GLY A 67 6.72 -5.38 -2.77
CA GLY A 67 7.71 -6.43 -2.53
C GLY A 67 8.88 -6.36 -3.52
N LEU A 68 8.60 -6.22 -4.81
CA LEU A 68 9.62 -6.10 -5.85
C LEU A 68 10.45 -4.82 -5.68
N SER A 69 9.80 -3.69 -5.41
CA SER A 69 10.49 -2.41 -5.21
C SER A 69 11.42 -2.47 -3.99
N ALA A 70 10.91 -2.94 -2.86
CA ALA A 70 11.67 -3.08 -1.62
C ALA A 70 12.85 -4.05 -1.74
N VAL A 71 12.68 -5.20 -2.41
CA VAL A 71 13.79 -6.13 -2.70
C VAL A 71 14.86 -5.46 -3.55
N THR A 72 14.45 -4.75 -4.59
CA THR A 72 15.39 -4.06 -5.49
C THR A 72 16.24 -3.07 -4.69
N GLY A 73 15.61 -2.27 -3.84
CA GLY A 73 16.32 -1.37 -2.93
C GLY A 73 17.25 -2.11 -1.96
N GLY A 74 16.76 -3.18 -1.32
CA GLY A 74 17.54 -3.99 -0.39
C GLY A 74 18.76 -4.67 -1.03
N VAL A 75 18.65 -5.14 -2.28
CA VAL A 75 19.76 -5.72 -3.06
C VAL A 75 20.83 -4.67 -3.31
N VAL A 76 20.45 -3.51 -3.86
CA VAL A 76 21.39 -2.41 -4.12
C VAL A 76 22.09 -1.97 -2.84
N THR A 77 21.33 -1.78 -1.75
CA THR A 77 21.90 -1.41 -0.45
C THR A 77 22.90 -2.45 0.04
N THR A 78 22.60 -3.74 -0.10
CA THR A 78 23.52 -4.82 0.29
C THR A 78 24.82 -4.78 -0.52
N VAL A 79 24.74 -4.55 -1.83
CA VAL A 79 25.92 -4.41 -2.69
C VAL A 79 26.79 -3.23 -2.26
N LEU A 80 26.18 -2.07 -1.97
CA LEU A 80 26.91 -0.87 -1.53
C LEU A 80 27.54 -1.02 -0.14
N LEU A 81 26.84 -1.68 0.79
CA LEU A 81 27.39 -2.01 2.12
C LEU A 81 28.62 -2.93 2.00
N ASN A 82 28.57 -3.93 1.11
CA ASN A 82 29.72 -4.79 0.83
C ASN A 82 30.90 -4.01 0.23
N ALA A 83 30.60 -3.00 -0.59
CA ALA A 83 31.58 -2.03 -1.11
C ALA A 83 32.03 -0.97 -0.08
N LYS A 84 31.69 -1.13 1.21
CA LYS A 84 32.10 -0.27 2.34
C LYS A 84 31.53 1.15 2.31
N PHE A 85 30.42 1.38 1.61
CA PHE A 85 29.69 2.64 1.72
C PHE A 85 29.02 2.78 3.10
N TYR A 86 28.83 4.03 3.54
CA TYR A 86 28.09 4.32 4.76
C TYR A 86 26.63 3.83 4.66
N PRO A 87 26.05 3.27 5.74
CA PRO A 87 24.71 2.67 5.69
C PRO A 87 23.61 3.60 5.18
N LEU A 88 23.57 4.84 5.68
CA LEU A 88 22.57 5.82 5.26
C LEU A 88 22.66 6.09 3.75
N THR A 89 23.87 6.31 3.23
CA THR A 89 24.11 6.54 1.80
C THR A 89 23.71 5.31 0.98
N ALA A 90 24.03 4.11 1.44
CA ALA A 90 23.65 2.87 0.76
C ALA A 90 22.14 2.66 0.71
N ILE A 91 21.41 3.02 1.77
CA ILE A 91 19.94 2.95 1.82
C ILE A 91 19.33 3.99 0.87
N VAL A 92 19.81 5.24 0.90
CA VAL A 92 19.32 6.31 0.01
C VAL A 92 19.51 5.94 -1.46
N ILE A 93 20.69 5.48 -1.85
CA ILE A 93 20.95 5.06 -3.24
C ILE A 93 20.11 3.83 -3.61
N GLY A 94 19.96 2.87 -2.69
CA GLY A 94 19.10 1.70 -2.90
C GLY A 94 17.65 2.08 -3.19
N ALA A 95 17.05 2.91 -2.34
CA ALA A 95 15.69 3.41 -2.52
C ALA A 95 15.54 4.24 -3.81
N PHE A 96 16.54 5.04 -4.16
CA PHE A 96 16.53 5.82 -5.40
C PHE A 96 16.49 4.95 -6.66
N ILE A 97 17.32 3.89 -6.70
CA ILE A 97 17.33 2.96 -7.84
C ILE A 97 16.01 2.18 -7.93
N ALA A 98 15.47 1.73 -6.80
CA ALA A 98 14.16 1.08 -6.74
C ALA A 98 13.06 1.98 -7.33
N ALA A 99 13.00 3.24 -6.88
CA ALA A 99 12.02 4.22 -7.33
C ALA A 99 12.08 4.52 -8.83
N ILE A 100 13.27 4.59 -9.42
CA ILE A 100 13.42 4.76 -10.88
C ILE A 100 12.85 3.56 -11.63
N ILE A 101 13.22 2.34 -11.21
CA ILE A 101 12.74 1.10 -11.82
C ILE A 101 11.21 1.01 -11.70
N TYR A 102 10.69 1.37 -10.54
CA TYR A 102 9.25 1.41 -10.27
C TYR A 102 8.52 2.42 -11.18
N GLY A 103 9.06 3.62 -11.36
CA GLY A 103 8.53 4.62 -12.29
C GLY A 103 8.54 4.17 -13.76
N ILE A 104 9.56 3.42 -14.18
CA ILE A 104 9.61 2.81 -15.52
C ILE A 104 8.48 1.79 -15.68
N PHE A 105 8.25 0.92 -14.69
CA PHE A 105 7.14 -0.01 -14.75
C PHE A 105 5.77 0.69 -14.72
N ALA A 106 5.64 1.77 -13.94
CA ALA A 106 4.39 2.53 -13.86
C ALA A 106 4.04 3.18 -15.21
N THR A 107 5.02 3.82 -15.86
CA THR A 107 4.81 4.47 -17.17
C THR A 107 4.52 3.48 -18.28
N THR A 108 5.28 2.39 -18.34
CA THR A 108 5.10 1.35 -19.36
C THR A 108 3.77 0.62 -19.20
N SER A 109 3.36 0.31 -17.97
CA SER A 109 2.06 -0.32 -17.70
C SER A 109 0.89 0.61 -18.02
N TYR A 110 0.96 1.90 -17.67
CA TYR A 110 -0.07 2.87 -18.03
C TYR A 110 -0.23 2.99 -19.54
N ALA A 111 0.87 3.21 -20.27
CA ALA A 111 0.84 3.34 -21.72
C ALA A 111 0.36 2.05 -22.39
N GLY A 112 0.83 0.88 -21.94
CA GLY A 112 0.41 -0.43 -22.46
C GLY A 112 -1.08 -0.71 -22.22
N ARG A 113 -1.59 -0.37 -21.04
CA ARG A 113 -3.02 -0.51 -20.72
C ARG A 113 -3.89 0.37 -21.60
N VAL A 114 -3.56 1.66 -21.72
CA VAL A 114 -4.31 2.59 -22.59
C VAL A 114 -4.24 2.15 -24.06
N ALA A 115 -3.10 1.66 -24.53
CA ALA A 115 -2.96 1.12 -25.89
C ALA A 115 -3.91 -0.07 -26.13
N SER A 116 -4.07 -0.97 -25.14
CA SER A 116 -5.03 -2.08 -25.24
C SER A 116 -6.50 -1.64 -25.24
N GLN A 117 -6.78 -0.44 -24.69
CA GLN A 117 -8.10 0.19 -24.69
C GLN A 117 -8.39 1.08 -25.91
N SER A 118 -7.51 1.07 -26.93
CA SER A 118 -7.67 1.85 -28.16
C SER A 118 -9.02 1.60 -28.87
N ARG A 119 -9.55 0.37 -28.80
CA ARG A 119 -10.89 0.02 -29.30
C ARG A 119 -12.02 0.85 -28.66
N PHE A 120 -11.85 1.21 -27.40
CA PHE A 120 -12.78 2.03 -26.63
C PHE A 120 -12.49 3.54 -26.76
N LYS A 121 -11.57 3.93 -27.63
CA LYS A 121 -11.17 5.33 -27.88
C LYS A 121 -10.62 6.04 -26.63
N GLN A 122 -10.07 5.30 -25.67
CA GLN A 122 -9.38 5.87 -24.51
C GLN A 122 -8.10 6.59 -24.96
N PRO A 123 -8.00 7.92 -24.80
CA PRO A 123 -6.80 8.65 -25.19
C PRO A 123 -5.67 8.41 -24.18
N LEU A 124 -4.44 8.42 -24.68
CA LEU A 124 -3.25 8.51 -23.84
C LEU A 124 -3.03 9.98 -23.45
N TYR A 125 -3.33 10.32 -22.20
CA TYR A 125 -3.17 11.66 -21.67
C TYR A 125 -1.73 11.88 -21.21
N MET A 126 -0.92 12.50 -22.07
CA MET A 126 0.50 12.75 -21.81
C MET A 126 0.73 13.68 -20.61
N ASP A 127 -0.20 14.60 -20.37
CA ASP A 127 -0.18 15.46 -19.20
C ASP A 127 -0.39 14.67 -17.91
N ILE A 128 -1.34 13.72 -17.89
CA ILE A 128 -1.54 12.84 -16.73
C ILE A 128 -0.26 12.06 -16.45
N MET A 129 0.34 11.43 -17.47
CA MET A 129 1.61 10.73 -17.30
C MET A 129 2.73 11.63 -16.75
N ARG A 130 2.80 12.89 -17.19
CA ARG A 130 3.79 13.86 -16.72
C ARG A 130 3.61 14.24 -15.25
N TYR A 131 2.39 14.35 -14.75
CA TYR A 131 2.12 14.82 -13.37
C TYR A 131 2.03 13.68 -12.35
N THR A 132 1.54 12.50 -12.73
CA THR A 132 1.40 11.37 -11.79
C THR A 132 2.67 10.57 -11.63
N THR A 133 3.44 10.34 -12.71
CA THR A 133 4.66 9.52 -12.66
C THR A 133 5.69 10.04 -11.66
N PRO A 134 6.04 11.34 -11.62
CA PRO A 134 6.99 11.84 -10.62
C PRO A 134 6.50 11.68 -9.19
N SER A 135 5.17 11.78 -8.97
CA SER A 135 4.56 11.57 -7.65
C SER A 135 4.68 10.10 -7.22
N ILE A 136 4.43 9.16 -8.13
CA ILE A 136 4.66 7.72 -7.92
C ILE A 136 6.12 7.44 -7.53
N ILE A 137 7.08 7.98 -8.30
CA ILE A 137 8.51 7.80 -8.02
C ILE A 137 8.88 8.40 -6.65
N GLY A 138 8.35 9.59 -6.33
CA GLY A 138 8.62 10.25 -5.06
C GLY A 138 8.06 9.48 -3.86
N HIS A 139 6.84 8.97 -3.96
CA HIS A 139 6.23 8.17 -2.91
C HIS A 139 6.95 6.81 -2.74
N ASP A 140 7.20 6.08 -3.82
CA ASP A 140 7.90 4.79 -3.78
C ASP A 140 9.34 4.93 -3.22
N PHE A 141 10.03 6.04 -3.52
CA PHE A 141 11.32 6.34 -2.91
C PHE A 141 11.23 6.38 -1.38
N ILE A 142 10.23 7.05 -0.82
CA ILE A 142 10.06 7.18 0.64
C ILE A 142 9.68 5.83 1.25
N VAL A 143 8.78 5.08 0.60
CA VAL A 143 8.39 3.73 1.02
C VAL A 143 9.64 2.84 1.06
N CYS A 144 10.35 2.70 -0.06
CA CYS A 144 11.55 1.89 -0.15
C CYS A 144 12.63 2.32 0.85
N PHE A 145 12.85 3.62 1.04
CA PHE A 145 13.79 4.11 2.03
C PHE A 145 13.44 3.60 3.44
N CYS A 146 12.18 3.72 3.84
CA CYS A 146 11.71 3.29 5.15
C CYS A 146 11.81 1.77 5.32
N LEU A 147 11.37 1.00 4.34
CA LEU A 147 11.37 -0.47 4.41
C LEU A 147 12.79 -1.05 4.41
N VAL A 148 13.67 -0.52 3.57
CA VAL A 148 15.08 -0.94 3.54
C VAL A 148 15.81 -0.51 4.81
N ALA A 149 15.48 0.65 5.39
CA ALA A 149 16.00 1.05 6.70
C ALA A 149 15.54 0.10 7.82
N ILE A 150 14.26 -0.31 7.83
CA ILE A 150 13.74 -1.32 8.76
C ILE A 150 14.51 -2.64 8.60
N ALA A 151 14.66 -3.12 7.36
CA ALA A 151 15.38 -4.35 7.06
C ALA A 151 16.86 -4.29 7.49
N TYR A 152 17.52 -3.15 7.29
CA TYR A 152 18.88 -2.91 7.76
C TYR A 152 18.98 -2.96 9.28
N ILE A 153 18.09 -2.24 10.00
CA ILE A 153 18.07 -2.24 11.47
C ILE A 153 17.84 -3.66 12.00
N GLN A 154 16.89 -4.40 11.43
CA GLN A 154 16.60 -5.77 11.84
C GLN A 154 17.78 -6.71 11.61
N ASN A 155 18.43 -6.66 10.46
CA ASN A 155 19.58 -7.53 10.16
C ASN A 155 20.83 -7.13 10.95
N VAL A 156 21.24 -5.86 10.89
CA VAL A 156 22.56 -5.42 11.37
C VAL A 156 22.55 -5.02 12.84
N VAL A 157 21.46 -4.39 13.32
CA VAL A 157 21.39 -3.89 14.70
C VAL A 157 20.75 -4.92 15.63
N LEU A 158 19.62 -5.51 15.23
CA LEU A 158 18.88 -6.50 16.03
C LEU A 158 19.35 -7.94 15.81
N GLY A 159 20.18 -8.19 14.78
CA GLY A 159 20.81 -9.50 14.55
C GLY A 159 19.85 -10.56 14.01
N TYR A 160 18.81 -10.18 13.26
CA TYR A 160 17.92 -11.14 12.62
C TYR A 160 18.70 -12.01 11.61
N PRO A 161 18.44 -13.33 11.54
CA PRO A 161 19.21 -14.27 10.73
C PRO A 161 18.93 -14.19 9.21
N PHE A 162 18.18 -13.18 8.77
CA PHE A 162 17.73 -13.02 7.40
C PHE A 162 18.43 -11.87 6.69
N SER A 163 18.72 -12.02 5.40
CA SER A 163 19.39 -10.99 4.61
C SER A 163 18.51 -9.73 4.44
N ILE A 164 19.14 -8.56 4.28
CA ILE A 164 18.45 -7.28 4.06
C ILE A 164 17.44 -7.37 2.89
N PRO A 165 17.78 -7.95 1.71
CA PRO A 165 16.82 -8.05 0.62
C PRO A 165 15.60 -8.90 0.98
N PHE A 166 15.79 -9.99 1.73
CA PHE A 166 14.69 -10.87 2.13
C PHE A 166 13.78 -10.20 3.17
N LEU A 167 14.35 -9.49 4.14
CA LEU A 167 13.56 -8.71 5.08
C LEU A 167 12.81 -7.57 4.38
N ALA A 168 13.45 -6.89 3.44
CA ALA A 168 12.81 -5.86 2.62
C ALA A 168 11.65 -6.44 1.78
N LEU A 169 11.79 -7.66 1.23
CA LEU A 169 10.69 -8.36 0.54
C LEU A 169 9.48 -8.55 1.46
N ILE A 170 9.72 -9.09 2.66
CA ILE A 170 8.65 -9.39 3.62
C ILE A 170 7.91 -8.10 3.99
N TRP A 171 8.64 -7.03 4.28
CA TRP A 171 8.02 -5.76 4.61
C TRP A 171 7.36 -5.06 3.41
N GLY A 172 7.90 -5.22 2.20
CA GLY A 172 7.29 -4.75 0.96
C GLY A 172 5.94 -5.44 0.69
N ILE A 173 5.89 -6.76 0.82
CA ILE A 173 4.63 -7.51 0.72
C ILE A 173 3.67 -7.09 1.82
N SER A 174 4.17 -6.93 3.05
CA SER A 174 3.34 -6.57 4.20
C SER A 174 2.73 -5.18 4.05
N VAL A 175 3.49 -4.18 3.60
CA VAL A 175 2.94 -2.83 3.39
C VAL A 175 1.86 -2.84 2.33
N GLY A 176 2.09 -3.47 1.17
CA GLY A 176 1.06 -3.51 0.12
C GLY A 176 -0.14 -4.39 0.46
N ALA A 177 0.00 -5.34 1.39
CA ALA A 177 -1.15 -6.10 1.90
C ALA A 177 -1.96 -5.27 2.90
N ILE A 178 -1.29 -4.47 3.72
CA ILE A 178 -1.92 -3.59 4.70
C ILE A 178 -2.60 -2.41 4.00
N GLY A 179 -1.95 -1.83 2.98
CA GLY A 179 -2.53 -0.86 2.08
C GLY A 179 -3.88 -1.35 1.58
N SER A 180 -3.88 -2.40 0.76
CA SER A 180 -5.11 -2.96 0.22
C SER A 180 -6.14 -3.45 1.27
N SER A 181 -5.77 -3.74 2.52
CA SER A 181 -6.75 -4.22 3.51
C SER A 181 -7.33 -3.12 4.41
N VAL A 182 -6.58 -2.05 4.66
CA VAL A 182 -6.95 -0.99 5.61
C VAL A 182 -7.32 0.27 4.86
N GLY A 183 -6.46 0.69 3.94
CA GLY A 183 -6.71 1.90 3.20
C GLY A 183 -7.91 1.74 2.28
N ASP A 184 -8.23 0.55 1.72
CA ASP A 184 -9.18 0.31 0.58
C ASP A 184 -10.56 0.92 0.80
N VAL A 185 -10.95 1.01 2.06
CA VAL A 185 -12.20 1.64 2.49
C VAL A 185 -12.19 3.15 2.22
N HIS A 186 -11.02 3.77 2.26
CA HIS A 186 -10.74 5.21 2.19
C HIS A 186 -9.96 5.67 0.93
N TYR A 187 -9.37 4.79 0.09
CA TYR A 187 -8.58 5.10 -1.15
C TYR A 187 -9.35 5.87 -2.24
N GLY A 188 -10.59 6.25 -2.00
CA GLY A 188 -11.38 6.92 -3.01
C GLY A 188 -12.24 5.99 -3.84
N GLY A 189 -12.63 4.80 -3.33
CA GLY A 189 -13.93 4.24 -3.73
C GLY A 189 -15.06 5.26 -3.55
N GLU A 190 -15.00 6.00 -2.44
CA GLU A 190 -15.88 7.13 -2.14
C GLU A 190 -15.72 8.30 -3.12
N ARG A 191 -14.54 8.47 -3.74
CA ARG A 191 -14.28 9.54 -4.71
C ARG A 191 -14.56 9.09 -6.14
N GLU A 192 -14.13 7.92 -6.56
CA GLU A 192 -14.35 7.36 -7.88
C GLU A 192 -15.81 6.93 -8.09
N PHE A 193 -16.54 6.57 -7.03
CA PHE A 193 -17.93 6.09 -7.14
C PHE A 193 -18.91 6.94 -6.32
N GLN A 194 -18.77 8.27 -6.38
CA GLN A 194 -19.71 9.23 -5.76
C GLN A 194 -21.16 9.15 -6.27
N ASN A 195 -21.40 8.38 -7.33
CA ASN A 195 -22.73 8.04 -7.81
C ASN A 195 -23.40 6.92 -7.00
N ARG A 196 -22.76 6.46 -5.91
CA ARG A 196 -23.22 5.40 -5.03
C ARG A 196 -23.29 5.88 -3.59
N GLU A 197 -24.07 5.16 -2.80
CA GLU A 197 -24.17 5.43 -1.37
C GLU A 197 -22.81 5.19 -0.69
N PHE A 198 -22.52 6.05 0.28
CA PHE A 198 -21.30 5.95 1.06
C PHE A 198 -21.23 4.60 1.78
N GLY A 199 -20.06 3.94 1.72
CA GLY A 199 -19.84 2.64 2.37
C GLY A 199 -20.57 1.45 1.73
N CYS A 200 -21.27 1.62 0.60
CA CYS A 200 -21.86 0.47 -0.08
C CYS A 200 -20.77 -0.36 -0.77
N GLY A 201 -20.85 -1.68 -0.62
CA GLY A 201 -19.97 -2.59 -1.37
C GLY A 201 -20.19 -2.42 -2.88
N LEU A 202 -19.10 -2.26 -3.62
CA LEU A 202 -19.15 -2.14 -5.07
C LEU A 202 -19.39 -3.52 -5.70
N ASN A 203 -20.61 -3.74 -6.22
CA ASN A 203 -20.89 -4.91 -7.03
C ASN A 203 -19.99 -4.90 -8.27
N THR A 204 -19.39 -6.04 -8.61
CA THR A 204 -18.54 -6.22 -9.80
C THR A 204 -19.23 -5.76 -11.10
N ALA A 205 -20.56 -5.88 -11.20
CA ALA A 205 -21.33 -5.39 -12.35
C ALA A 205 -21.27 -3.86 -12.53
N LEU A 206 -20.87 -3.13 -11.48
CA LEU A 206 -20.77 -1.67 -11.45
C LEU A 206 -19.32 -1.19 -11.60
N SER A 207 -18.35 -2.11 -11.67
CA SER A 207 -16.96 -1.77 -11.91
C SER A 207 -16.81 -0.96 -13.20
N GLY A 208 -15.99 0.10 -13.14
CA GLY A 208 -15.81 1.03 -14.25
C GLY A 208 -16.88 2.12 -14.39
N ARG A 209 -18.00 2.09 -13.65
CA ARG A 209 -18.99 3.20 -13.62
C ARG A 209 -18.54 4.37 -12.73
N ILE A 210 -17.35 4.88 -13.02
CA ILE A 210 -16.68 5.91 -12.23
C ILE A 210 -17.20 7.33 -12.53
N VAL A 211 -17.05 8.21 -11.54
CA VAL A 211 -17.32 9.65 -11.63
C VAL A 211 -16.08 10.34 -12.19
N ARG A 212 -16.27 11.05 -13.29
CA ARG A 212 -15.19 11.69 -14.07
C ARG A 212 -15.08 13.20 -13.86
N ARG A 213 -16.07 13.79 -13.17
CA ARG A 213 -16.13 15.22 -12.89
C ARG A 213 -15.83 15.42 -11.42
N ALA A 214 -14.89 16.29 -11.14
CA ALA A 214 -14.58 16.81 -9.82
C ALA A 214 -15.29 18.15 -9.59
N GLU A 215 -15.09 18.72 -8.41
CA GLU A 215 -15.67 19.98 -7.94
C GLU A 215 -15.31 21.17 -8.84
N SER A 216 -14.11 21.15 -9.45
CA SER A 216 -13.60 22.25 -10.28
C SER A 216 -13.18 21.80 -11.70
N GLY A 217 -13.51 20.59 -12.14
CA GLY A 217 -13.09 20.13 -13.48
C GLY A 217 -13.19 18.64 -13.74
N LEU A 218 -12.29 18.14 -14.60
CA LEU A 218 -12.15 16.70 -14.87
C LEU A 218 -11.29 16.06 -13.79
N ARG A 219 -11.80 14.97 -13.21
CA ARG A 219 -11.11 14.23 -12.15
C ARG A 219 -9.90 13.48 -12.69
N ASN A 220 -8.83 13.47 -11.92
CA ASN A 220 -7.63 12.66 -12.14
C ASN A 220 -7.18 11.97 -10.83
N SER A 221 -6.18 11.10 -10.90
CA SER A 221 -5.73 10.31 -9.73
C SER A 221 -5.21 11.16 -8.58
N LEU A 222 -4.65 12.35 -8.83
CA LEU A 222 -4.16 13.24 -7.75
C LEU A 222 -5.30 13.76 -6.88
N ASP A 223 -6.50 13.89 -7.43
CA ASP A 223 -7.68 14.29 -6.65
C ASP A 223 -8.08 13.21 -5.63
N ASN A 224 -7.88 11.94 -5.98
CA ASN A 224 -8.11 10.81 -5.07
C ASN A 224 -7.08 10.86 -3.94
N VAL A 225 -5.80 10.96 -4.28
CA VAL A 225 -4.68 11.03 -3.32
C VAL A 225 -4.89 12.14 -2.28
N TRP A 226 -5.34 13.33 -2.72
CA TRP A 226 -5.60 14.44 -1.81
C TRP A 226 -6.68 14.13 -0.76
N PHE A 227 -7.67 13.32 -1.14
CA PHE A 227 -8.69 12.84 -0.22
C PHE A 227 -8.13 11.79 0.73
N CYS A 228 -7.42 10.80 0.20
CA CYS A 228 -6.87 9.66 0.94
C CYS A 228 -5.77 10.08 1.94
N ALA A 229 -5.01 11.12 1.62
CA ALA A 229 -3.99 11.70 2.51
C ALA A 229 -4.53 12.13 3.89
N LYS A 230 -5.84 12.33 4.01
CA LYS A 230 -6.48 12.69 5.29
C LYS A 230 -6.90 11.48 6.13
N PHE A 231 -7.20 10.35 5.50
CA PHE A 231 -7.83 9.21 6.18
C PHE A 231 -7.19 7.87 5.82
N GLY A 232 -7.14 7.51 4.52
CA GLY A 232 -6.54 6.26 4.03
C GLY A 232 -5.08 6.13 4.44
N GLY A 233 -4.23 7.08 4.01
CA GLY A 233 -2.82 7.08 4.33
C GLY A 233 -2.54 6.98 5.84
N PRO A 234 -3.10 7.88 6.68
CA PRO A 234 -2.94 7.76 8.13
C PRO A 234 -3.40 6.42 8.72
N ALA A 235 -4.51 5.85 8.26
CA ALA A 235 -5.00 4.56 8.73
C ALA A 235 -4.05 3.42 8.36
N THR A 236 -3.62 3.36 7.10
CA THR A 236 -2.64 2.38 6.60
C THR A 236 -1.30 2.51 7.33
N GLY A 237 -0.84 3.75 7.56
CA GLY A 237 0.35 4.04 8.36
C GLY A 237 0.25 3.52 9.79
N ILE A 238 -0.84 3.82 10.50
CA ILE A 238 -1.05 3.32 11.87
C ILE A 238 -1.08 1.79 11.88
N ALA A 239 -1.75 1.16 10.92
CA ALA A 239 -1.83 -0.29 10.83
C ALA A 239 -0.46 -0.95 10.62
N LEU A 240 0.37 -0.44 9.70
CA LEU A 240 1.72 -0.96 9.50
C LEU A 240 2.63 -0.66 10.70
N GLY A 241 2.54 0.55 11.27
CA GLY A 241 3.26 0.94 12.47
C GLY A 241 3.00 0.00 13.65
N LEU A 242 1.72 -0.30 13.91
CA LEU A 242 1.31 -1.26 14.93
C LEU A 242 1.77 -2.68 14.59
N THR A 243 1.72 -3.09 13.33
CA THR A 243 2.18 -4.42 12.89
C THR A 243 3.68 -4.59 13.17
N VAL A 244 4.50 -3.63 12.77
CA VAL A 244 5.95 -3.64 13.02
C VAL A 244 6.25 -3.57 14.52
N PHE A 245 5.49 -2.77 15.27
CA PHE A 245 5.62 -2.70 16.72
C PHE A 245 5.32 -4.05 17.37
N PHE A 246 4.14 -4.63 17.11
CA PHE A 246 3.72 -5.90 17.68
C PHE A 246 4.62 -7.07 17.28
N SER A 247 5.22 -7.05 16.08
CA SER A 247 6.17 -8.07 15.64
C SER A 247 7.56 -7.90 16.24
N SER A 248 8.01 -6.67 16.50
CA SER A 248 9.41 -6.38 16.83
C SER A 248 9.64 -6.14 18.33
N TRP A 249 8.62 -5.78 19.11
CA TRP A 249 8.80 -5.58 20.55
C TRP A 249 9.25 -6.85 21.31
N PRO A 250 8.77 -8.06 21.02
CA PRO A 250 9.18 -9.24 21.80
C PRO A 250 10.65 -9.57 21.56
N THR A 251 11.09 -9.47 20.30
CA THR A 251 12.49 -9.72 19.90
C THR A 251 13.42 -8.60 20.35
N THR A 252 12.91 -7.38 20.50
CA THR A 252 13.69 -6.25 21.05
C THR A 252 13.94 -6.41 22.55
N ILE A 253 12.98 -6.94 23.31
CA ILE A 253 13.12 -7.13 24.77
C ILE A 253 13.86 -8.44 25.11
N TRP A 254 13.44 -9.55 24.52
CA TRP A 254 13.94 -10.89 24.88
C TRP A 254 14.97 -11.45 23.90
N GLY A 255 15.37 -10.68 22.88
CA GLY A 255 16.21 -11.17 21.80
C GLY A 255 15.50 -12.22 20.94
N TYR A 256 16.26 -12.85 20.04
CA TYR A 256 15.76 -13.95 19.20
C TYR A 256 15.71 -15.27 20.00
N THR A 257 14.78 -15.36 20.96
CA THR A 257 14.59 -16.50 21.86
C THR A 257 13.23 -17.17 21.68
N TRP A 258 13.10 -18.42 22.14
CA TRP A 258 11.81 -19.12 22.15
C TRP A 258 10.72 -18.36 22.92
N THR A 259 11.07 -17.63 23.98
CA THR A 259 10.15 -16.78 24.72
C THR A 259 9.55 -15.68 23.84
N ALA A 260 10.37 -14.98 23.05
CA ALA A 260 9.89 -13.97 22.11
C ALA A 260 8.94 -14.57 21.06
N MET A 261 9.24 -15.78 20.56
CA MET A 261 8.39 -16.47 19.59
C MET A 261 7.03 -16.86 20.19
N ILE A 262 7.02 -17.40 21.42
CA ILE A 262 5.78 -17.77 22.12
C ILE A 262 4.91 -16.53 22.35
N VAL A 263 5.49 -15.41 22.78
CA VAL A 263 4.76 -14.15 22.94
C VAL A 263 4.17 -13.68 21.60
N GLY A 264 4.94 -13.76 20.51
CA GLY A 264 4.44 -13.46 19.16
C GLY A 264 3.24 -14.33 18.75
N ILE A 265 3.28 -15.64 19.04
CA ILE A 265 2.16 -16.56 18.77
C ILE A 265 0.92 -16.18 19.59
N ILE A 266 1.09 -15.81 20.87
CA ILE A 266 -0.02 -15.37 21.73
C ILE A 266 -0.66 -14.10 21.16
N ILE A 267 0.13 -13.12 20.72
CA ILE A 267 -0.39 -11.89 20.10
C ILE A 267 -1.22 -12.24 18.86
N LEU A 268 -0.69 -13.09 17.97
CA LEU A 268 -1.41 -13.51 16.76
C LEU A 268 -2.73 -14.22 17.10
N ALA A 269 -2.75 -15.08 18.11
CA ALA A 269 -3.97 -15.75 18.56
C ALA A 269 -5.00 -14.75 19.08
N VAL A 270 -4.59 -13.80 19.92
CA VAL A 270 -5.47 -12.74 20.45
C VAL A 270 -6.04 -11.87 19.33
N MET A 271 -5.19 -11.41 18.39
CA MET A 271 -5.62 -10.59 17.26
C MET A 271 -6.62 -11.34 16.36
N THR A 272 -6.38 -12.64 16.12
CA THR A 272 -7.30 -13.47 15.33
C THR A 272 -8.66 -13.62 16.01
N ILE A 273 -8.68 -13.84 17.33
CA ILE A 273 -9.92 -13.92 18.11
C ILE A 273 -10.66 -12.58 18.08
N MET A 274 -9.95 -11.47 18.30
CA MET A 274 -10.53 -10.12 18.24
C MET A 274 -11.14 -9.84 16.86
N ASN A 275 -10.43 -10.15 15.77
CA ASN A 275 -10.95 -9.98 14.42
C ASN A 275 -12.25 -10.77 14.21
N ARG A 276 -12.30 -12.02 14.68
CA ARG A 276 -13.51 -12.85 14.58
C ARG A 276 -14.68 -12.28 15.38
N LEU A 277 -14.42 -11.74 16.57
CA LEU A 277 -15.46 -11.11 17.39
C LEU A 277 -16.02 -9.86 16.71
N VAL A 278 -15.15 -9.01 16.13
CA VAL A 278 -15.57 -7.83 15.35
C VAL A 278 -16.39 -8.25 14.12
N GLU A 279 -15.93 -9.24 13.36
CA GLU A 279 -16.65 -9.76 12.20
C GLU A 279 -18.08 -10.21 12.56
N ILE A 280 -18.23 -10.96 13.65
CA ILE A 280 -19.54 -11.43 14.14
C ILE A 280 -20.41 -10.24 14.55
N GLN A 281 -19.85 -9.27 15.29
CA GLN A 281 -20.59 -8.07 15.71
C GLN A 281 -21.09 -7.24 14.52
N VAL A 282 -20.23 -6.99 13.53
CA VAL A 282 -20.58 -6.25 12.31
C VAL A 282 -21.67 -6.99 11.53
N LYS A 283 -21.55 -8.32 11.36
CA LYS A 283 -22.59 -9.14 10.71
C LYS A 283 -23.93 -9.10 11.44
N ASN A 284 -23.91 -9.11 12.77
CA ASN A 284 -25.14 -9.05 13.57
C ASN A 284 -25.78 -7.66 13.55
N ALA A 285 -24.97 -6.59 13.52
CA ALA A 285 -25.46 -5.21 13.52
C ALA A 285 -25.99 -4.75 12.16
N TYR A 286 -25.30 -5.12 11.07
CA TYR A 286 -25.61 -4.63 9.71
C TYR A 286 -26.23 -5.69 8.80
N GLY A 287 -26.38 -6.93 9.28
CA GLY A 287 -26.94 -8.06 8.55
C GLY A 287 -26.00 -8.64 7.47
N PRO A 288 -26.28 -9.83 6.92
CA PRO A 288 -25.64 -10.26 5.68
C PRO A 288 -26.01 -9.27 4.56
N TYR A 289 -25.11 -9.10 3.57
CA TYR A 289 -25.40 -8.37 2.33
C TYR A 289 -26.84 -8.67 1.89
N LYS A 290 -27.67 -7.62 1.74
CA LYS A 290 -29.10 -7.73 1.41
C LYS A 290 -29.29 -8.86 0.40
N ILE A 291 -29.97 -9.93 0.83
CA ILE A 291 -30.40 -11.00 -0.08
C ILE A 291 -31.27 -10.30 -1.12
N GLU A 292 -30.97 -10.48 -2.42
CA GLU A 292 -31.79 -10.00 -3.54
C GLU A 292 -33.22 -10.55 -3.47
N LYS A 293 -34.02 -10.02 -2.57
CA LYS A 293 -35.45 -10.24 -2.46
C LYS A 293 -36.05 -8.89 -2.09
N GLU A 294 -36.18 -8.04 -3.11
CA GLU A 294 -37.21 -6.99 -3.20
C GLU A 294 -37.14 -6.14 -4.48
N GLU A 295 -36.25 -6.42 -5.46
CA GLU A 295 -36.31 -5.74 -6.77
C GLU A 295 -37.45 -6.23 -7.71
N LYS A 296 -38.33 -7.11 -7.22
CA LYS A 296 -39.58 -7.48 -7.92
C LYS A 296 -40.78 -6.59 -7.59
N GLU A 297 -40.70 -5.70 -6.61
CA GLU A 297 -41.83 -4.82 -6.25
C GLU A 297 -41.69 -3.37 -6.74
N ALA A 298 -40.54 -2.97 -7.28
CA ALA A 298 -40.34 -1.63 -7.87
C ALA A 298 -40.63 -1.56 -9.40
N ARG A 299 -41.28 -2.58 -9.97
CA ARG A 299 -41.82 -2.59 -11.34
C ARG A 299 -43.32 -2.86 -11.37
N ALA A 300 -44.07 -2.08 -10.60
CA ALA A 300 -45.51 -1.90 -10.76
C ALA A 300 -45.78 -0.41 -11.02
#